data_AF-A0A7S3I478-F1
#
_entry.id   AF-A0A7S3I478-F1
#
_cell.length_a   1.000
_cell.length_b   1.000
_cell.length_c   1.000
_cell.angle_alpha   90.00
_cell.angle_beta   90.00
_cell.angle_gamma   90.00
#
_symmetry.space_group_name_H-M   'P 1'
#
loop_
_entity.id
_entity.type
_entity.pdbx_description
1 polymer ?
#
loop_
_entity_poly.entity_id
_entity_poly.type
_entity_poly.pdbx_seq_one_letter_code
_entity_poly.pdbx_strand_id
1 'polypeptide(L)'
;MWVWSKLQKDMSRLLVWQRANHFIGAKNVSRKDFLKRNIERAQKFSGKARQCFDIMPLTYILPKEYVAFLETFSDLEDKEGKMNYWIMKPAAKSRGRGISVVNDISQVSYGEPIVMQRYIKNPLLLNGYKFDMRIYVLVTSVNPLEIFIYKEGFGRFSTVPYTLDPTDKSNKYVHLTNVSINKYNLKNYDCNQHDRIYGGSKVSLATLRKTFVEDLGIDWDNVVWTQIKQVCVKAMVSAQ
;
A
#
# COMPACT_ATOMS: atom_id res chain seq x y z
N MET A 1 26.11 8.26 -8.14
CA MET A 1 26.09 6.81 -7.86
C MET A 1 24.66 6.31 -7.87
N TRP A 2 24.36 5.30 -8.68
CA TRP A 2 23.03 4.69 -8.72
C TRP A 2 23.12 3.25 -8.22
N VAL A 3 22.37 2.91 -7.16
CA VAL A 3 22.29 1.55 -6.63
C VAL A 3 20.84 1.10 -6.52
N TRP A 4 20.61 -0.18 -6.77
CA TRP A 4 19.28 -0.80 -6.69
C TRP A 4 18.94 -1.33 -5.30
N SER A 5 19.97 -1.57 -4.48
CA SER A 5 19.88 -2.09 -3.12
C SER A 5 20.26 -1.02 -2.09
N LYS A 6 20.18 -1.39 -0.81
CA LYS A 6 20.62 -0.53 0.30
C LYS A 6 22.07 -0.09 0.07
N LEU A 7 22.33 1.20 0.16
CA LEU A 7 23.70 1.75 0.17
C LEU A 7 24.51 1.07 1.28
N GLN A 8 25.58 0.37 0.88
CA GLN A 8 26.53 -0.25 1.80
C GLN A 8 27.64 0.73 2.22
N LYS A 9 27.91 1.75 1.41
CA LYS A 9 28.93 2.76 1.71
C LYS A 9 28.38 3.83 2.63
N ASP A 10 29.22 4.29 3.55
CA ASP A 10 28.91 5.43 4.40
C ASP A 10 28.77 6.69 3.54
N MET A 11 27.55 7.24 3.52
CA MET A 11 27.23 8.46 2.79
C MET A 11 27.98 9.68 3.32
N SER A 12 28.49 9.63 4.57
CA SER A 12 29.34 10.67 5.15
C SER A 12 30.65 10.88 4.39
N ARG A 13 31.10 9.87 3.63
CA ARG A 13 32.34 9.90 2.85
C ARG A 13 32.16 10.43 1.44
N LEU A 14 30.95 10.81 1.05
CA LEU A 14 30.71 11.40 -0.26
C LEU A 14 31.28 12.82 -0.32
N LEU A 15 31.94 13.14 -1.43
CA LEU A 15 32.39 14.50 -1.73
C LEU A 15 31.19 15.38 -2.08
N VAL A 16 31.32 16.69 -1.89
CA VAL A 16 30.21 17.66 -2.01
C VAL A 16 29.53 17.69 -3.38
N TRP A 17 30.20 17.27 -4.45
CA TRP A 17 29.64 17.14 -5.80
C TRP A 17 29.05 15.76 -6.10
N GLN A 18 29.32 14.76 -5.27
CA GLN A 18 28.78 13.42 -5.45
C GLN A 18 27.31 13.37 -5.04
N ARG A 19 26.54 12.54 -5.75
CA ARG A 19 25.11 12.31 -5.50
C ARG A 19 24.83 10.82 -5.46
N ALA A 20 23.87 10.40 -4.64
CA ALA A 20 23.35 9.04 -4.61
C ALA A 20 21.82 9.05 -4.71
N ASN A 21 21.24 7.96 -5.21
CA ASN A 21 19.79 7.82 -5.44
C ASN A 21 19.01 7.29 -4.22
N HIS A 22 19.60 7.31 -3.02
CA HIS A 22 18.93 6.91 -1.78
C HIS A 22 19.32 7.85 -0.63
N PHE A 23 18.35 8.15 0.24
CA PHE A 23 18.62 8.83 1.51
C PHE A 23 18.98 7.84 2.61
N ILE A 24 19.83 8.29 3.53
CA ILE A 24 20.01 7.62 4.82
C ILE A 24 18.66 7.64 5.53
N GLY A 25 18.24 6.50 6.09
CA GLY A 25 16.96 6.42 6.80
C GLY A 25 15.73 6.20 5.91
N ALA A 26 15.87 6.00 4.59
CA ALA A 26 14.73 5.70 3.68
C ALA A 26 13.85 4.52 4.13
N LYS A 27 14.36 3.64 5.01
CA LYS A 27 13.59 2.60 5.71
C LYS A 27 12.40 3.14 6.52
N ASN A 28 12.46 4.40 6.95
CA ASN A 28 11.42 5.06 7.75
C ASN A 28 10.07 5.14 7.02
N VAL A 29 10.09 5.24 5.69
CA VAL A 29 8.87 5.23 4.85
C VAL A 29 8.69 3.87 4.15
N SER A 30 9.78 3.21 3.76
CA SER A 30 9.71 2.01 2.91
C SER A 30 9.46 0.70 3.66
N ARG A 31 9.80 0.60 4.95
CA ARG A 31 9.48 -0.57 5.78
C ARG A 31 8.12 -0.38 6.47
N LYS A 32 7.25 -1.38 6.39
CA LYS A 32 5.85 -1.30 6.86
C LYS A 32 5.74 -0.98 8.35
N ASP A 33 6.58 -1.64 9.17
CA ASP A 33 6.64 -1.45 10.61
C ASP A 33 7.23 -0.09 11.03
N PHE A 34 8.09 0.50 10.21
CA PHE A 34 8.65 1.83 10.46
C PHE A 34 7.64 2.90 10.06
N LEU A 35 7.02 2.76 8.88
CA LEU A 35 5.96 3.65 8.41
C LEU A 35 4.81 3.75 9.43
N LYS A 36 4.34 2.60 9.94
CA LYS A 36 3.31 2.53 10.98
C LYS A 36 3.69 3.36 12.22
N ARG A 37 4.89 3.11 12.77
CA ARG A 37 5.36 3.80 13.98
C ARG A 37 5.54 5.30 13.77
N ASN A 38 5.99 5.70 12.58
CA ASN A 38 6.20 7.10 12.22
C ASN A 38 4.87 7.85 12.08
N ILE A 39 3.87 7.25 11.40
CA ILE A 39 2.52 7.80 11.32
C ILE A 39 1.90 7.92 12.72
N GLU A 40 1.98 6.89 13.56
CA GLU A 40 1.45 6.95 14.92
C GLU A 40 2.13 7.99 15.79
N ARG A 41 3.45 8.17 15.65
CA ARG A 41 4.17 9.23 16.36
C ARG A 41 3.62 10.60 15.96
N ALA A 42 3.39 10.82 14.66
CA ALA A 42 2.82 12.07 14.17
C ALA A 42 1.38 12.28 14.68
N GLN A 43 0.56 11.23 14.74
CA GLN A 43 -0.80 11.29 15.26
C GLN A 43 -0.85 11.65 16.76
N LYS A 44 0.16 11.26 17.56
CA LYS A 44 0.23 11.54 19.00
C LYS A 44 0.58 12.99 19.34
N PHE A 45 0.95 13.81 18.37
CA PHE A 45 1.38 15.19 18.64
C PHE A 45 0.21 16.09 19.10
N SER A 46 -0.98 15.94 18.51
CA SER A 46 -2.20 16.66 18.91
C SER A 46 -3.45 16.02 18.32
N GLY A 47 -4.65 16.38 18.82
CA GLY A 47 -5.91 15.93 18.24
C GLY A 47 -6.08 16.32 16.77
N LYS A 48 -5.64 17.52 16.38
CA LYS A 48 -5.60 17.97 14.98
C LYS A 48 -4.61 17.13 14.16
N ALA A 49 -3.44 16.81 14.72
CA ALA A 49 -2.46 15.95 14.06
C ALA A 49 -3.01 14.53 13.84
N ARG A 50 -3.74 13.98 14.82
CA ARG A 50 -4.40 12.68 14.68
C ARG A 50 -5.30 12.62 13.44
N GLN A 51 -6.13 13.65 13.24
CA GLN A 51 -7.00 13.75 12.05
C GLN A 51 -6.18 13.96 10.77
N CYS A 52 -5.12 14.77 10.81
CA CYS A 52 -4.29 15.05 9.65
C CYS A 52 -3.55 13.80 9.14
N PHE A 53 -3.04 12.96 10.05
CA PHE A 53 -2.25 11.77 9.73
C PHE A 53 -3.10 10.49 9.71
N ASP A 54 -4.42 10.59 9.61
CA ASP A 54 -5.30 9.43 9.38
C ASP A 54 -5.25 8.99 7.90
N ILE A 55 -4.09 8.46 7.51
CA ILE A 55 -3.77 8.06 6.12
C ILE A 55 -3.48 6.55 6.00
N MET A 56 -3.73 5.79 7.06
CA MET A 56 -3.40 4.37 7.14
C MET A 56 -4.52 3.63 7.86
N PRO A 57 -5.01 2.49 7.34
CA PRO A 57 -5.98 1.67 8.05
C PRO A 57 -5.45 1.23 9.42
N LEU A 58 -6.36 0.83 10.33
CA LEU A 58 -5.98 0.30 11.64
C LEU A 58 -4.94 -0.82 11.51
N THR A 59 -3.81 -0.66 12.19
CA THR A 59 -2.61 -1.47 11.97
C THR A 59 -1.89 -1.78 13.28
N TYR A 60 -1.47 -3.03 13.46
CA TYR A 60 -0.69 -3.54 14.59
C TYR A 60 0.60 -4.21 14.13
N ILE A 61 1.64 -4.16 14.95
CA ILE A 61 2.95 -4.78 14.74
C ILE A 61 3.12 -5.94 15.73
N LEU A 62 3.12 -7.16 15.21
CA LEU A 62 3.33 -8.38 15.98
C LEU A 62 4.83 -8.72 16.09
N PRO A 63 5.27 -9.29 17.22
CA PRO A 63 4.48 -9.71 18.40
C PRO A 63 4.16 -8.58 19.40
N LYS A 64 4.76 -7.39 19.24
CA LYS A 64 4.72 -6.32 20.27
C LYS A 64 3.31 -5.86 20.64
N GLU A 65 2.41 -5.85 19.68
CA GLU A 65 1.03 -5.36 19.85
C GLU A 65 0.01 -6.49 19.75
N TYR A 66 0.42 -7.73 20.07
CA TYR A 66 -0.44 -8.90 19.95
C TYR A 66 -1.68 -8.83 20.83
N VAL A 67 -1.53 -8.43 22.10
CA VAL A 67 -2.67 -8.33 23.04
C VAL A 67 -3.68 -7.28 22.56
N ALA A 68 -3.21 -6.07 22.23
CA ALA A 68 -4.08 -5.01 21.70
C ALA A 68 -4.77 -5.41 20.37
N PHE A 69 -4.06 -6.15 19.51
CA PHE A 69 -4.64 -6.73 18.31
C PHE A 69 -5.73 -7.76 18.65
N LEU A 70 -5.50 -8.67 19.59
CA LEU A 70 -6.48 -9.68 19.99
C LEU A 70 -7.76 -9.07 20.54
N GLU A 71 -7.65 -8.08 21.43
CA GLU A 71 -8.79 -7.34 21.97
C GLU A 71 -9.62 -6.72 20.83
N THR A 72 -8.95 -5.99 19.94
CA THR A 72 -9.61 -5.38 18.77
C THR A 72 -10.21 -6.41 17.82
N PHE A 73 -9.53 -7.54 17.63
CA PHE A 73 -9.99 -8.61 16.74
C PHE A 73 -11.27 -9.22 17.30
N SER A 74 -11.31 -9.55 18.59
CA SER A 74 -12.49 -10.09 19.28
C SER A 74 -13.66 -9.11 19.20
N ASP A 75 -13.44 -7.85 19.53
CA ASP A 75 -14.48 -6.81 19.50
C ASP A 75 -15.10 -6.63 18.10
N LEU A 76 -14.30 -6.78 17.04
CA LEU A 76 -14.77 -6.69 15.66
C LEU A 76 -15.35 -8.00 15.15
N GLU A 77 -14.91 -9.13 15.69
CA GLU A 77 -15.51 -10.44 15.39
C GLU A 77 -16.95 -10.51 15.91
N ASP A 78 -17.22 -9.99 17.11
CA ASP A 78 -18.59 -9.89 17.65
C ASP A 78 -19.50 -9.00 16.79
N LYS A 79 -18.94 -7.95 16.18
CA LYS A 79 -19.70 -6.97 15.38
C LYS A 79 -19.86 -7.35 13.92
N GLU A 80 -18.83 -7.94 13.32
CA GLU A 80 -18.77 -8.19 11.87
C GLU A 80 -18.77 -9.69 11.52
N GLY A 81 -18.63 -10.58 12.51
CA GLY A 81 -18.55 -12.03 12.33
C GLY A 81 -17.51 -12.42 11.28
N LYS A 82 -17.94 -13.26 10.32
CA LYS A 82 -17.08 -13.74 9.21
C LYS A 82 -16.59 -12.62 8.27
N MET A 83 -17.10 -11.40 8.37
CA MET A 83 -16.65 -10.25 7.57
C MET A 83 -15.50 -9.46 8.21
N ASN A 84 -15.01 -9.88 9.38
CA ASN A 84 -13.86 -9.30 10.06
C ASN A 84 -12.52 -9.65 9.36
N TYR A 85 -12.29 -9.06 8.19
CA TYR A 85 -11.10 -9.32 7.37
C TYR A 85 -9.89 -8.47 7.77
N TRP A 86 -8.75 -9.13 7.89
CA TRP A 86 -7.44 -8.56 8.14
C TRP A 86 -6.46 -9.02 7.08
N ILE A 87 -5.42 -8.22 6.85
CA ILE A 87 -4.31 -8.58 5.96
C ILE A 87 -3.03 -8.64 6.76
N MET A 88 -2.43 -9.83 6.75
CA MET A 88 -1.17 -10.14 7.39
C MET A 88 -0.03 -9.93 6.40
N LYS A 89 0.97 -9.13 6.78
CA LYS A 89 2.10 -8.77 5.91
C LYS A 89 3.42 -8.89 6.68
N PRO A 90 4.43 -9.62 6.17
CA PRO A 90 5.75 -9.58 6.78
C PRO A 90 6.35 -8.18 6.69
N ALA A 91 6.95 -7.70 7.78
CA ALA A 91 7.40 -6.32 7.89
C ALA A 91 8.46 -5.95 6.82
N ALA A 92 9.43 -6.83 6.62
CA ALA A 92 10.60 -6.60 5.76
C ALA A 92 10.54 -7.27 4.38
N LYS A 93 9.46 -8.02 4.04
CA LYS A 93 9.33 -8.66 2.72
C LYS A 93 8.59 -7.77 1.72
N SER A 94 8.87 -8.00 0.44
CA SER A 94 8.27 -7.31 -0.71
C SER A 94 7.71 -8.32 -1.71
N ARG A 95 7.09 -7.81 -2.80
CA ARG A 95 6.58 -8.61 -3.94
C ARG A 95 5.38 -9.51 -3.60
N GLY A 96 4.64 -9.20 -2.55
CA GLY A 96 3.47 -9.99 -2.12
C GLY A 96 3.83 -11.28 -1.37
N ARG A 97 5.12 -11.54 -1.11
CA ARG A 97 5.56 -12.76 -0.43
C ARG A 97 5.12 -12.78 1.03
N GLY A 98 4.49 -13.88 1.43
CA GLY A 98 4.01 -14.09 2.80
C GLY A 98 2.78 -13.25 3.17
N ILE A 99 2.13 -12.61 2.19
CA ILE A 99 0.88 -11.89 2.46
C ILE A 99 -0.28 -12.87 2.45
N SER A 100 -1.12 -12.81 3.48
CA SER A 100 -2.39 -13.53 3.56
C SER A 100 -3.49 -12.60 4.03
N VAL A 101 -4.70 -12.84 3.54
CA VAL A 101 -5.92 -12.27 4.11
C VAL A 101 -6.46 -13.31 5.08
N VAL A 102 -6.83 -12.87 6.28
CA VAL A 102 -7.31 -13.73 7.36
C VAL A 102 -8.59 -13.13 7.92
N ASN A 103 -9.48 -13.99 8.41
CA ASN A 103 -10.66 -13.58 9.17
C ASN A 103 -11.01 -14.55 10.30
N ASP A 104 -10.02 -15.35 10.69
CA ASP A 104 -10.06 -16.27 11.81
C ASP A 104 -8.72 -16.15 12.52
N ILE A 105 -8.75 -16.02 13.84
CA ILE A 105 -7.55 -15.82 14.65
C ILE A 105 -6.60 -17.02 14.58
N SER A 106 -7.12 -18.24 14.38
CA SER A 106 -6.31 -19.46 14.24
C SER A 106 -5.36 -19.42 13.04
N GLN A 107 -5.66 -18.58 12.04
CA GLN A 107 -4.82 -18.38 10.86
C GLN A 107 -3.66 -17.41 11.10
N VAL A 108 -3.66 -16.70 12.24
CA VAL A 108 -2.61 -15.76 12.61
C VAL A 108 -1.44 -16.53 13.21
N SER A 109 -0.45 -16.82 12.37
CA SER A 109 0.82 -17.43 12.78
C SER A 109 1.97 -16.54 12.33
N TYR A 110 2.96 -16.34 13.22
CA TYR A 110 4.12 -15.51 12.95
C TYR A 110 5.40 -16.15 13.46
N GLY A 111 6.37 -16.35 12.56
CA GLY A 111 7.76 -16.71 12.90
C GLY A 111 8.74 -15.53 12.75
N GLU A 112 8.26 -14.38 12.26
CA GLU A 112 9.03 -13.15 12.06
C GLU A 112 8.14 -11.93 12.37
N PRO A 113 8.68 -10.70 12.45
CA PRO A 113 7.86 -9.51 12.66
C PRO A 113 6.83 -9.30 11.53
N ILE A 114 5.57 -9.17 11.93
CA ILE A 114 4.42 -9.05 11.03
C ILE A 114 3.66 -7.75 11.30
N VAL A 115 3.10 -7.19 10.23
CA VAL A 115 2.15 -6.10 10.28
C VAL A 115 0.76 -6.67 10.00
N MET A 116 -0.12 -6.61 11.00
CA MET A 116 -1.54 -6.92 10.90
C MET A 116 -2.29 -5.63 10.61
N GLN A 117 -3.09 -5.60 9.55
CA GLN A 117 -3.79 -4.38 9.14
C GLN A 117 -5.23 -4.70 8.77
N ARG A 118 -6.18 -3.83 9.15
CA ARG A 118 -7.57 -3.97 8.76
C ARG A 118 -7.67 -3.98 7.23
N TYR A 119 -8.31 -5.00 6.69
CA TYR A 119 -8.46 -5.12 5.25
C TYR A 119 -9.54 -4.18 4.73
N ILE A 120 -9.24 -3.41 3.69
CA ILE A 120 -10.22 -2.54 3.03
C ILE A 120 -11.20 -3.42 2.25
N LYS A 121 -12.36 -3.69 2.85
CA LYS A 121 -13.39 -4.60 2.33
C LYS A 121 -14.16 -4.04 1.14
N ASN A 122 -14.30 -2.71 1.05
CA ASN A 122 -15.04 -2.03 -0.01
C ASN A 122 -14.09 -1.15 -0.85
N PRO A 123 -13.14 -1.75 -1.61
CA PRO A 123 -12.31 -0.97 -2.53
C PRO A 123 -13.15 -0.48 -3.72
N LEU A 124 -12.72 0.61 -4.35
CA LEU A 124 -13.25 0.98 -5.66
C LEU A 124 -12.89 -0.12 -6.67
N LEU A 125 -13.89 -0.56 -7.44
CA LEU A 125 -13.74 -1.57 -8.47
C LEU A 125 -13.95 -0.93 -9.83
N LEU A 126 -13.16 -1.33 -10.83
CA LEU A 126 -13.42 -0.98 -12.23
C LEU A 126 -13.67 -2.28 -12.98
N ASN A 127 -14.82 -2.36 -13.66
CA ASN A 127 -15.29 -3.59 -14.33
C ASN A 127 -15.30 -4.82 -13.41
N GLY A 128 -15.58 -4.64 -12.12
CA GLY A 128 -15.59 -5.72 -11.12
C GLY A 128 -14.20 -6.14 -10.62
N TYR A 129 -13.11 -5.55 -11.11
CA TYR A 129 -11.75 -5.89 -10.68
C TYR A 129 -11.21 -4.90 -9.65
N LYS A 130 -10.52 -5.43 -8.64
CA LYS A 130 -9.78 -4.65 -7.65
C LYS A 130 -8.50 -4.13 -8.28
N PHE A 131 -8.10 -2.91 -7.95
CA PHE A 131 -6.82 -2.36 -8.41
C PHE A 131 -6.07 -1.59 -7.34
N ASP A 132 -4.78 -1.36 -7.60
CA ASP A 132 -3.96 -0.41 -6.86
C ASP A 132 -3.24 0.53 -7.83
N MET A 133 -2.95 1.75 -7.38
CA MET A 133 -2.18 2.73 -8.14
C MET A 133 -0.71 2.74 -7.72
N ARG A 134 0.19 2.62 -8.68
CA ARG A 134 1.61 2.91 -8.51
C ARG A 134 1.90 4.35 -8.93
N ILE A 135 2.18 5.18 -7.94
CA ILE A 135 2.63 6.56 -8.10
C ILE A 135 4.14 6.63 -7.82
N TYR A 136 4.86 7.41 -8.62
CA TYR A 136 6.28 7.66 -8.43
C TYR A 136 6.49 9.02 -7.76
N VAL A 137 7.32 9.01 -6.71
CA VAL A 137 7.66 10.21 -5.93
C VAL A 137 9.17 10.33 -5.90
N LEU A 138 9.67 11.49 -6.30
CA LEU A 138 11.07 11.89 -6.21
C LEU A 138 11.23 12.83 -5.01
N VAL A 139 12.20 12.53 -4.17
CA VAL A 139 12.63 13.41 -3.08
C VAL A 139 14.03 13.88 -3.42
N THR A 140 14.24 15.17 -3.51
CA THR A 140 15.53 15.78 -3.90
C THR A 140 16.28 16.29 -2.68
N SER A 141 15.55 16.74 -1.66
CA SER A 141 16.08 17.20 -0.39
C SER A 141 15.15 16.83 0.76
N VAL A 142 15.74 16.60 1.94
CA VAL A 142 15.01 16.36 3.20
C VAL A 142 15.13 17.53 4.18
N ASN A 143 16.05 18.47 3.91
CA ASN A 143 16.26 19.69 4.68
C ASN A 143 16.77 20.83 3.74
N PRO A 144 15.88 21.69 3.21
CA PRO A 144 14.42 21.66 3.35
C PRO A 144 13.80 20.46 2.63
N LEU A 145 12.60 20.03 3.05
CA LEU A 145 11.90 18.90 2.41
C LEU A 145 11.37 19.31 1.03
N GLU A 146 11.82 18.62 -0.01
CA GLU A 146 11.43 18.90 -1.40
C GLU A 146 10.97 17.60 -2.07
N ILE A 147 9.71 17.59 -2.50
CA ILE A 147 9.01 16.40 -3.00
C ILE A 147 8.38 16.71 -4.36
N PHE A 148 8.66 15.85 -5.34
CA PHE A 148 8.06 15.89 -6.68
C PHE A 148 7.28 14.61 -6.93
N ILE A 149 6.02 14.73 -7.35
CA ILE A 149 5.20 13.58 -7.72
C ILE A 149 5.16 13.52 -9.25
N TYR A 150 5.57 12.40 -9.81
CA TYR A 150 5.53 12.20 -11.25
C TYR A 150 4.07 12.08 -11.70
N LYS A 151 3.72 12.81 -12.77
CA LYS A 151 2.34 12.86 -13.29
C LYS A 151 1.90 11.54 -13.91
N GLU A 152 2.86 10.70 -14.30
CA GLU A 152 2.60 9.37 -14.83
C GLU A 152 2.80 8.28 -13.77
N GLY A 153 2.09 7.18 -13.97
CA GLY A 153 2.08 6.02 -13.09
C GLY A 153 1.30 4.90 -13.76
N PHE A 154 0.83 3.94 -12.98
CA PHE A 154 -0.05 2.91 -13.52
C PHE A 154 -0.95 2.27 -12.47
N GLY A 155 -2.14 1.86 -12.90
CA GLY A 155 -2.99 0.91 -12.20
C GLY A 155 -2.54 -0.52 -12.41
N ARG A 156 -2.69 -1.34 -11.38
CA ARG A 156 -2.55 -2.80 -11.47
C ARG A 156 -3.84 -3.46 -11.03
N PHE A 157 -4.41 -4.27 -11.90
CA PHE A 157 -5.66 -4.97 -11.65
C PHE A 157 -5.42 -6.39 -11.11
N SER A 158 -6.37 -6.88 -10.30
CA SER A 158 -6.50 -8.30 -9.99
C SER A 158 -6.84 -9.08 -11.26
N THR A 159 -6.46 -10.35 -11.36
CA THR A 159 -6.83 -11.20 -12.52
C THR A 159 -8.23 -11.78 -12.42
N VAL A 160 -8.79 -11.77 -11.21
CA VAL A 160 -10.12 -12.32 -10.90
C VAL A 160 -11.00 -11.17 -10.38
N PRO A 161 -12.30 -11.14 -10.72
CA PRO A 161 -13.25 -10.20 -10.15
C PRO A 161 -13.22 -10.24 -8.61
N TYR A 162 -13.41 -9.07 -8.00
CA TYR A 162 -13.36 -8.93 -6.56
C TYR A 162 -14.57 -9.58 -5.91
N THR A 163 -14.32 -10.47 -4.95
CA THR A 163 -15.34 -11.06 -4.08
C THR A 163 -14.82 -11.14 -2.66
N LEU A 164 -15.72 -11.11 -1.69
CA LEU A 164 -15.46 -11.39 -0.28
C LEU A 164 -16.11 -12.71 0.17
N ASP A 165 -16.59 -13.51 -0.79
CA ASP A 165 -17.22 -14.79 -0.52
C ASP A 165 -16.30 -15.65 0.35
N PRO A 166 -16.79 -16.09 1.52
CA PRO A 166 -16.03 -16.94 2.42
C PRO A 166 -15.45 -18.22 1.81
N THR A 167 -16.02 -18.70 0.72
CA THR A 167 -15.58 -19.91 -0.01
C THR A 167 -14.36 -19.64 -0.91
N ASP A 168 -14.22 -18.41 -1.39
CA ASP A 168 -13.13 -17.97 -2.28
C ASP A 168 -11.95 -17.30 -1.55
N LYS A 169 -11.97 -17.23 -0.21
CA LYS A 169 -10.94 -16.55 0.63
C LYS A 169 -9.50 -16.98 0.35
N SER A 170 -9.30 -18.25 -0.02
CA SER A 170 -7.97 -18.81 -0.28
C SER A 170 -7.37 -18.30 -1.60
N ASN A 171 -8.21 -17.71 -2.46
CA ASN A 171 -7.82 -17.22 -3.76
C ASN A 171 -7.09 -15.87 -3.65
N LYS A 172 -5.78 -15.95 -3.42
CA LYS A 172 -4.87 -14.80 -3.36
C LYS A 172 -4.95 -13.90 -4.61
N TYR A 173 -5.43 -14.40 -5.76
CA TYR A 173 -5.58 -13.65 -7.00
C TYR A 173 -6.72 -12.62 -6.98
N VAL A 174 -7.71 -12.78 -6.09
CA VAL A 174 -8.82 -11.83 -5.90
C VAL A 174 -8.36 -10.62 -5.08
N HIS A 175 -7.58 -10.86 -4.03
CA HIS A 175 -7.25 -9.84 -3.04
C HIS A 175 -5.92 -9.12 -3.27
N LEU A 176 -4.98 -9.75 -3.98
CA LEU A 176 -3.64 -9.23 -4.22
C LEU A 176 -3.45 -8.86 -5.70
N THR A 177 -3.11 -7.61 -5.96
CA THR A 177 -2.90 -7.01 -7.30
C THR A 177 -1.46 -7.13 -7.79
N ASN A 178 -0.55 -7.71 -6.99
CA ASN A 178 0.85 -7.81 -7.34
C ASN A 178 1.06 -8.70 -8.58
N VAL A 179 1.73 -8.16 -9.61
CA VAL A 179 2.16 -8.89 -10.81
C VAL A 179 2.89 -10.19 -10.44
N SER A 180 3.82 -10.11 -9.48
CA SER A 180 4.03 -11.10 -8.41
C SER A 180 3.37 -12.46 -8.50
N ILE A 181 2.08 -12.36 -8.22
CA ILE A 181 1.15 -13.40 -7.85
C ILE A 181 0.30 -13.65 -9.09
N ASN A 182 -0.27 -12.59 -9.67
CA ASN A 182 -1.16 -12.67 -10.83
C ASN A 182 -0.53 -13.23 -12.11
N LYS A 183 0.79 -13.11 -12.28
CA LYS A 183 1.51 -13.70 -13.43
C LYS A 183 1.56 -15.23 -13.46
N TYR A 184 1.05 -15.91 -12.43
CA TYR A 184 0.85 -17.37 -12.46
C TYR A 184 -0.58 -17.75 -12.85
N ASN A 185 -1.50 -16.79 -12.96
CA ASN A 185 -2.88 -16.98 -13.38
C ASN A 185 -3.07 -16.51 -14.85
N LEU A 186 -2.18 -16.97 -15.73
CA LEU A 186 -1.98 -16.48 -17.10
C LEU A 186 -3.12 -16.79 -18.09
N LYS A 187 -4.19 -17.49 -17.70
CA LYS A 187 -5.32 -17.72 -18.60
C LYS A 187 -6.07 -16.44 -19.00
N ASN A 188 -5.92 -15.35 -18.23
CA ASN A 188 -6.54 -14.04 -18.50
C ASN A 188 -5.53 -12.92 -18.79
N TYR A 189 -4.25 -13.23 -19.03
CA TYR A 189 -3.22 -12.21 -19.25
C TYR A 189 -3.16 -11.83 -20.73
N ASP A 190 -4.23 -11.24 -21.26
CA ASP A 190 -4.23 -10.69 -22.62
C ASP A 190 -3.50 -9.35 -22.61
N CYS A 191 -2.22 -9.37 -23.00
CA CYS A 191 -1.37 -8.19 -23.08
C CYS A 191 -1.63 -7.33 -24.32
N ASN A 192 -2.54 -7.74 -25.21
CA ASN A 192 -2.69 -7.14 -26.53
C ASN A 192 -3.88 -6.17 -26.66
N GLN A 193 -4.65 -5.92 -25.60
CA GLN A 193 -5.73 -4.93 -25.61
C GLN A 193 -5.40 -3.75 -24.69
N HIS A 194 -4.80 -2.71 -25.27
CA HIS A 194 -4.29 -1.54 -24.53
C HIS A 194 -5.38 -0.56 -24.06
N ASP A 195 -6.60 -0.65 -24.59
CA ASP A 195 -7.62 0.42 -24.44
C ASP A 195 -8.82 0.06 -23.56
N ARG A 196 -8.88 -1.14 -22.97
CA ARG A 196 -9.98 -1.55 -22.09
C ARG A 196 -9.46 -2.19 -20.81
N ILE A 197 -10.06 -1.78 -19.68
CA ILE A 197 -9.69 -2.29 -18.36
C ILE A 197 -10.23 -3.73 -18.22
N TYR A 198 -9.32 -4.69 -18.34
CA TYR A 198 -9.58 -6.11 -18.10
C TYR A 198 -8.71 -6.64 -16.95
N GLY A 199 -9.12 -7.76 -16.34
CA GLY A 199 -8.39 -8.38 -15.22
C GLY A 199 -6.93 -8.69 -15.57
N GLY A 200 -6.01 -8.46 -14.62
CA GLY A 200 -4.58 -8.74 -14.79
C GLY A 200 -3.81 -7.70 -15.60
N SER A 201 -4.49 -6.69 -16.15
CA SER A 201 -3.87 -5.63 -16.93
C SER A 201 -3.07 -4.63 -16.06
N LYS A 202 -2.08 -4.01 -16.70
CA LYS A 202 -1.38 -2.82 -16.21
C LYS A 202 -1.83 -1.65 -17.07
N VAL A 203 -2.51 -0.69 -16.47
CA VAL A 203 -3.14 0.42 -17.19
C VAL A 203 -2.43 1.71 -16.84
N SER A 204 -2.20 2.59 -17.82
CA SER A 204 -1.55 3.87 -17.57
C SER A 204 -2.38 4.75 -16.62
N LEU A 205 -1.74 5.67 -15.90
CA LEU A 205 -2.47 6.60 -15.05
C LEU A 205 -3.35 7.57 -15.87
N ALA A 206 -2.92 7.93 -17.09
CA ALA A 206 -3.72 8.70 -18.03
C ALA A 206 -5.03 7.99 -18.42
N THR A 207 -4.95 6.69 -18.72
CA THR A 207 -6.14 5.87 -19.02
C THR A 207 -7.03 5.74 -17.79
N LEU A 208 -6.46 5.53 -16.60
CA LEU A 208 -7.24 5.52 -15.35
C LEU A 208 -7.96 6.86 -15.12
N ARG A 209 -7.26 7.98 -15.32
CA ARG A 209 -7.85 9.31 -15.20
C ARG A 209 -9.04 9.47 -16.14
N LYS A 210 -8.91 9.03 -17.39
CA LYS A 210 -9.99 9.06 -18.38
C LYS A 210 -11.20 8.27 -17.87
N THR A 211 -11.01 7.03 -17.44
CA THR A 211 -12.08 6.19 -16.86
C THR A 211 -12.73 6.82 -15.63
N PHE A 212 -11.97 7.43 -14.73
CA PHE A 212 -12.53 8.09 -13.55
C PHE A 212 -13.44 9.26 -13.91
N VAL A 213 -13.05 10.06 -14.90
CA VAL A 213 -13.81 11.25 -15.32
C VAL A 213 -15.02 10.84 -16.16
N GLU A 214 -14.81 9.98 -17.16
CA GLU A 214 -15.84 9.64 -18.15
C GLU A 214 -16.83 8.58 -17.62
N ASP A 215 -16.34 7.51 -16.99
CA ASP A 215 -17.19 6.37 -16.60
C ASP A 215 -17.75 6.53 -15.18
N LEU A 216 -16.99 7.14 -14.26
CA LEU A 216 -17.38 7.29 -12.86
C LEU A 216 -17.86 8.70 -12.49
N GLY A 217 -17.63 9.70 -13.34
CA GLY A 217 -17.94 11.11 -13.02
C GLY A 217 -17.16 11.67 -11.82
N ILE A 218 -15.99 11.10 -11.49
CA ILE A 218 -15.16 11.51 -10.36
C ILE A 218 -14.13 12.54 -10.84
N ASP A 219 -14.07 13.68 -10.16
CA ASP A 219 -13.05 14.70 -10.41
C ASP A 219 -11.64 14.19 -10.02
N TRP A 220 -10.86 13.84 -11.04
CA TRP A 220 -9.52 13.34 -10.85
C TRP A 220 -8.57 14.38 -10.25
N ASP A 221 -8.56 15.62 -10.77
CA ASP A 221 -7.52 16.59 -10.44
C ASP A 221 -7.73 17.22 -9.06
N ASN A 222 -8.97 17.56 -8.71
CA ASN A 222 -9.27 18.25 -7.46
C ASN A 222 -9.52 17.31 -6.30
N VAL A 223 -10.04 16.10 -6.54
CA VAL A 223 -10.33 15.13 -5.48
C VAL A 223 -9.23 14.07 -5.40
N VAL A 224 -9.09 13.22 -6.41
CA VAL A 224 -8.21 12.03 -6.35
C VAL A 224 -6.74 12.45 -6.25
N TRP A 225 -6.29 13.33 -7.14
CA TRP A 225 -4.89 13.76 -7.20
C TRP A 225 -4.50 14.62 -6.00
N THR A 226 -5.43 15.43 -5.48
CA THR A 226 -5.22 16.17 -4.22
C THR A 226 -5.03 15.23 -3.04
N GLN A 227 -5.85 14.19 -2.91
CA GLN A 227 -5.68 13.18 -1.85
C GLN A 227 -4.36 12.42 -1.99
N ILE A 228 -3.96 12.04 -3.21
CA ILE A 228 -2.65 11.40 -3.47
C ILE A 228 -1.51 12.32 -3.01
N LYS A 229 -1.53 13.61 -3.39
CA LYS A 229 -0.55 14.61 -2.96
C LYS A 229 -0.48 14.67 -1.43
N GLN A 230 -1.63 14.76 -0.76
CA GLN A 230 -1.69 14.82 0.70
C GLN A 230 -1.11 13.56 1.36
N VAL A 231 -1.44 12.36 0.88
CA VAL A 231 -0.90 11.11 1.41
C VAL A 231 0.62 11.06 1.26
N CYS A 232 1.16 11.41 0.10
CA CYS A 232 2.60 11.45 -0.14
C CYS A 232 3.32 12.43 0.80
N VAL A 233 2.81 13.65 0.94
CA VAL A 233 3.40 14.67 1.83
C VAL A 233 3.34 14.22 3.28
N LYS A 234 2.16 13.79 3.76
CA LYS A 234 1.98 13.33 5.14
C LYS A 234 2.85 12.13 5.48
N ALA A 235 2.98 11.16 4.56
CA ALA A 235 3.88 10.03 4.76
C ALA A 235 5.34 10.47 4.90
N MET A 236 5.81 11.40 4.06
CA MET A 236 7.17 11.92 4.13
C MET A 236 7.43 12.75 5.39
N VAL A 237 6.50 13.64 5.76
CA VAL A 237 6.59 14.45 6.98
C VAL A 237 6.60 13.58 8.23
N SER A 238 5.79 12.51 8.26
CA SER A 238 5.77 11.60 9.41
C SER A 238 7.11 10.88 9.65
N ALA A 239 7.95 10.79 8.62
CA ALA A 239 9.20 10.04 8.62
C ALA A 239 10.47 10.89 8.73
N GLN A 240 10.30 12.22 8.84
CA GLN A 240 11.38 13.14 9.22
C GLN A 240 11.84 12.92 10.66
#